data_AF-A0AAW5XI41-F1
#
_entry.id   AF-A0AAW5XI41-F1
#
_cell.length_a   1.000
_cell.length_b   1.000
_cell.length_c   1.000
_cell.angle_alpha   90.00
_cell.angle_beta   90.00
_cell.angle_gamma   90.00
#
_symmetry.space_group_name_H-M   'P 1'
#
loop_
_entity.id
_entity.type
_entity.pdbx_description
1 polymer ?
#
loop_
_entity_poly.entity_id
_entity_poly.type
_entity_poly.pdbx_seq_one_letter_code
_entity_poly.pdbx_strand_id
1 'polypeptide(L)'
;MANHELDQLRKQVDEINLQLLHLLNKRGEIVQKIGEQKQVQGTKRFDPVREREVLDMIAENNEGPFETSTVQHIFKTIFKASLELQEDDNRKALLVSRKKKQENTIVDVKGELIGNGTQTFIMGPCAVESLEQVRQVGQAMKDQGLKLMRGGAFKPRTSPYDFQGLGVEGLQILRQVADEFDLAIISEILNPNDVEMALDYVDVIQVGARNMQNFDLLRAVGKVNKPVLLKRGLAATIDEFINAAEYIIAQGNDQIILCERGIRTYERATRNTLDISAVPILKKETHLPVVVDVTHSTGRRDLLLPTAKAALAIGADAVMAEVHPDPAVALSDSAQQMDIPEFHKFMEELKGFKNKLS
;
A
#
# COMPACT_ATOMS: atom_id res chain seq x y z
N MET A 1 7.30 -61.33 12.33
CA MET A 1 7.85 -61.36 10.96
C MET A 1 7.20 -60.29 10.08
N ALA A 2 5.87 -60.17 10.02
CA ALA A 2 5.17 -59.14 9.20
C ALA A 2 5.59 -57.68 9.47
N ASN A 3 5.90 -57.30 10.71
CA ASN A 3 6.40 -55.94 11.01
C ASN A 3 7.82 -55.66 10.46
N HIS A 4 8.66 -56.69 10.31
CA HIS A 4 10.05 -56.50 9.90
C HIS A 4 10.18 -56.13 8.42
N GLU A 5 9.35 -56.72 7.56
CA GLU A 5 9.32 -56.40 6.12
C GLU A 5 8.75 -55.00 5.88
N LEU A 6 7.69 -54.63 6.59
CA LEU A 6 7.13 -53.28 6.57
C LEU A 6 8.18 -52.23 6.99
N ASP A 7 8.93 -52.49 8.06
CA ASP A 7 9.95 -51.57 8.55
C ASP A 7 11.13 -51.45 7.57
N GLN A 8 11.49 -52.52 6.86
CA GLN A 8 12.50 -52.46 5.79
C GLN A 8 12.02 -51.65 4.58
N LEU A 9 10.78 -51.83 4.13
CA LEU A 9 10.21 -51.05 3.03
C LEU A 9 10.11 -49.56 3.40
N ARG A 10 9.74 -49.23 4.65
CA ARG A 10 9.73 -47.85 5.13
C ARG A 10 11.11 -47.20 5.11
N LYS A 11 12.16 -47.93 5.53
CA LYS A 11 13.54 -47.42 5.44
C LYS A 11 13.95 -47.12 4.00
N GLN A 12 13.57 -47.95 3.04
CA GLN A 12 13.83 -47.67 1.62
C GLN A 12 13.11 -46.41 1.14
N VAL A 13 11.86 -46.19 1.58
CA VAL A 13 11.12 -44.95 1.29
C VAL A 13 11.81 -43.74 1.92
N ASP A 14 12.33 -43.84 3.15
CA ASP A 14 13.06 -42.76 3.81
C ASP A 14 14.34 -42.39 3.06
N GLU A 15 15.07 -43.37 2.53
CA GLU A 15 16.24 -43.14 1.67
C GLU A 15 15.85 -42.39 0.39
N ILE A 16 14.74 -42.77 -0.25
CA ILE A 16 14.19 -42.07 -1.43
C ILE A 16 13.77 -40.64 -1.06
N ASN A 17 13.15 -40.42 0.10
CA ASN A 17 12.76 -39.08 0.56
C ASN A 17 13.97 -38.14 0.67
N LEU A 18 15.10 -38.63 1.17
CA LEU A 18 16.34 -37.85 1.24
C LEU A 18 16.91 -37.54 -0.15
N GLN A 19 16.80 -38.47 -1.09
CA GLN A 19 17.19 -38.23 -2.49
C GLN A 19 16.30 -37.17 -3.14
N LEU A 20 14.99 -37.25 -2.93
CA LEU A 20 14.04 -36.24 -3.41
C LEU A 20 14.35 -34.86 -2.83
N LEU A 21 14.61 -34.76 -1.52
CA LEU A 21 15.01 -33.51 -0.88
C LEU A 21 16.28 -32.93 -1.51
N HIS A 22 17.30 -33.77 -1.74
CA HIS A 22 18.55 -33.33 -2.38
C HIS A 22 18.30 -32.79 -3.80
N LEU A 23 17.49 -33.49 -4.60
CA LEU A 23 17.14 -33.06 -5.96
C LEU A 23 16.31 -31.78 -5.97
N LEU A 24 15.37 -31.63 -5.03
CA LEU A 24 14.56 -30.42 -4.88
C LEU A 24 15.44 -29.22 -4.52
N ASN A 25 16.38 -29.37 -3.59
CA ASN A 25 17.32 -28.30 -3.21
C ASN A 25 18.22 -27.90 -4.39
N LYS A 26 18.82 -28.89 -5.08
CA LYS A 26 19.64 -28.63 -6.26
C LYS A 26 18.85 -27.93 -7.38
N ARG A 27 17.59 -28.31 -7.57
CA ARG A 27 16.68 -27.63 -8.50
C ARG A 27 16.44 -26.18 -8.06
N GLY A 28 16.19 -25.96 -6.76
CA GLY A 28 16.01 -24.62 -6.17
C GLY A 28 17.20 -23.70 -6.43
N GLU A 29 18.43 -24.17 -6.21
CA GLU A 29 19.66 -23.40 -6.47
C GLU A 29 19.78 -22.98 -7.94
N ILE A 30 19.45 -23.87 -8.88
CA ILE A 30 19.47 -23.56 -10.32
C ILE A 30 18.40 -22.54 -10.65
N VAL A 31 17.20 -22.71 -10.10
CA VAL A 31 16.08 -21.77 -10.27
C VAL A 31 16.43 -20.38 -9.73
N GLN A 32 17.13 -20.27 -8.60
CA GLN A 32 17.60 -18.99 -8.08
C GLN A 32 18.56 -18.30 -9.07
N LYS A 33 19.53 -19.03 -9.62
CA LYS A 33 20.43 -18.51 -10.66
C LYS A 33 19.67 -18.07 -11.93
N ILE A 34 18.62 -18.80 -12.33
CA ILE A 34 17.74 -18.37 -13.42
C ILE A 34 17.02 -17.06 -13.02
N GLY A 35 16.52 -16.96 -11.79
CA GLY A 35 15.89 -15.75 -11.26
C GLY A 35 16.79 -14.52 -11.33
N GLU A 36 18.06 -14.66 -10.94
CA GLU A 36 19.08 -13.60 -11.05
C GLU A 36 19.27 -13.16 -12.51
N GLN A 37 19.40 -14.11 -13.44
CA GLN A 37 19.53 -13.79 -14.88
C GLN A 37 18.28 -13.10 -15.43
N LYS A 38 17.09 -13.57 -15.05
CA LYS A 38 15.81 -12.94 -15.45
C LYS A 38 15.70 -11.51 -14.93
N GLN A 39 16.17 -11.26 -13.70
CA GLN A 39 16.19 -9.93 -13.11
C GLN A 39 17.10 -8.97 -13.90
N VAL A 40 18.30 -9.41 -14.27
CA VAL A 40 19.22 -8.61 -15.09
C VAL A 40 18.62 -8.28 -16.46
N GLN A 41 17.86 -9.22 -17.05
CA GLN A 41 17.25 -9.06 -18.38
C GLN A 41 15.85 -8.43 -18.36
N GLY A 42 15.26 -8.17 -17.19
CA GLY A 42 13.90 -7.63 -17.06
C GLY A 42 12.80 -8.56 -17.58
N THR A 43 13.02 -9.87 -17.63
CA THR A 43 12.04 -10.85 -18.15
C THR A 43 11.07 -11.34 -17.06
N LYS A 44 9.86 -11.78 -17.47
CA LYS A 44 8.83 -12.26 -16.53
C LYS A 44 9.30 -13.50 -15.77
N ARG A 45 9.03 -13.53 -14.46
CA ARG A 45 9.37 -14.68 -13.59
C ARG A 45 8.52 -15.90 -13.89
N PHE A 46 7.20 -15.69 -13.93
CA PHE A 46 6.24 -16.71 -14.34
C PHE A 46 6.14 -16.80 -15.87
N ASP A 47 6.28 -18.03 -16.38
CA ASP A 47 6.17 -18.35 -17.79
C ASP A 47 5.30 -19.61 -17.96
N PRO A 48 4.02 -19.46 -18.33
CA PRO A 48 3.09 -20.58 -18.45
C PRO A 48 3.41 -21.48 -19.65
N VAL A 49 4.08 -20.96 -20.68
CA VAL A 49 4.50 -21.76 -21.84
C VAL A 49 5.62 -22.68 -21.42
N ARG A 50 6.61 -22.15 -20.70
CA ARG A 50 7.71 -22.97 -20.17
C ARG A 50 7.21 -24.02 -19.17
N GLU A 51 6.26 -23.68 -18.30
CA GLU A 51 5.66 -24.69 -17.41
C GLU A 51 4.95 -25.79 -18.20
N ARG A 52 4.19 -25.44 -19.24
CA ARG A 52 3.52 -26.42 -20.10
C ARG A 52 4.53 -27.36 -20.77
N GLU A 53 5.58 -26.84 -21.38
CA GLU A 53 6.64 -27.64 -22.01
C GLU A 53 7.23 -28.67 -21.04
N VAL A 54 7.50 -28.26 -19.79
CA VAL A 54 8.06 -29.17 -18.78
C VAL A 54 7.01 -30.20 -18.34
N LEU A 55 5.74 -29.83 -18.20
CA LEU A 55 4.66 -30.77 -17.87
C LEU A 55 4.39 -31.79 -18.97
N ASP A 56 4.53 -31.40 -20.23
CA ASP A 56 4.39 -32.28 -21.40
C ASP A 56 5.58 -33.24 -21.46
N MET A 57 6.81 -32.76 -21.26
CA MET A 57 8.00 -33.59 -21.11
C MET A 57 7.85 -34.61 -19.96
N ILE A 58 7.31 -34.19 -18.80
CA ILE A 58 7.06 -35.09 -17.67
C ILE A 58 6.01 -36.16 -18.03
N ALA A 59 4.97 -35.78 -18.77
CA ALA A 59 3.92 -36.70 -19.21
C ALA A 59 4.45 -37.76 -20.19
N GLU A 60 5.26 -37.34 -21.16
CA GLU A 60 5.88 -38.22 -22.16
C GLU A 60 6.85 -39.24 -21.55
N ASN A 61 7.44 -38.92 -20.38
CA ASN A 61 8.42 -39.77 -19.69
C ASN A 61 7.86 -40.46 -18.44
N ASN A 62 6.53 -40.43 -18.22
CA ASN A 62 5.93 -41.07 -17.05
C ASN A 62 5.65 -42.57 -17.32
N GLU A 63 6.61 -43.41 -16.97
CA GLU A 63 6.48 -44.88 -17.00
C GLU A 63 6.14 -45.48 -15.62
N GLY A 64 5.90 -44.60 -14.63
CA GLY A 64 5.71 -44.97 -13.24
C GLY A 64 4.27 -45.40 -12.89
N PRO A 65 4.06 -45.86 -11.64
CA PRO A 65 2.76 -46.35 -11.18
C PRO A 65 1.73 -45.24 -10.90
N PHE A 66 2.14 -43.97 -10.90
CA PHE A 66 1.23 -42.83 -10.69
C PHE A 66 0.60 -42.36 -12.00
N GLU A 67 -0.68 -42.00 -11.96
CA GLU A 67 -1.33 -41.34 -13.09
C GLU A 67 -0.61 -40.04 -13.45
N THR A 68 -0.47 -39.77 -14.75
CA THR A 68 0.19 -38.57 -15.27
C THR A 68 -0.39 -37.27 -14.71
N SER A 69 -1.71 -37.22 -14.50
CA SER A 69 -2.42 -36.09 -13.88
C SER A 69 -1.89 -35.76 -12.47
N THR A 70 -1.62 -36.80 -11.67
CA THR A 70 -1.13 -36.69 -10.30
C THR A 70 0.32 -36.23 -10.30
N VAL A 71 1.16 -36.81 -11.15
CA VAL A 71 2.56 -36.41 -11.29
C VAL A 71 2.65 -34.93 -11.71
N GLN A 72 1.87 -34.52 -12.72
CA GLN A 72 1.82 -33.12 -13.15
C GLN A 72 1.38 -32.16 -12.02
N HIS A 73 0.47 -32.57 -11.14
CA HIS A 73 0.06 -31.75 -9.99
C HIS A 73 1.20 -31.56 -8.97
N ILE A 74 1.95 -32.63 -8.66
CA ILE A 74 3.13 -32.56 -7.79
C ILE A 74 4.16 -31.59 -8.37
N PHE A 75 4.46 -31.70 -9.66
CA PHE A 75 5.41 -30.80 -10.32
C PHE A 75 4.94 -29.35 -10.36
N LYS A 76 3.65 -29.08 -10.57
CA LYS A 76 3.11 -27.71 -10.42
C LYS A 76 3.33 -27.14 -9.02
N THR A 77 3.22 -27.97 -7.99
CA THR A 77 3.51 -27.55 -6.60
C THR A 77 4.98 -27.19 -6.42
N ILE A 78 5.89 -27.98 -7.01
CA ILE A 78 7.33 -27.68 -7.05
C ILE A 78 7.60 -26.36 -7.80
N PHE A 79 6.92 -26.13 -8.94
CA PHE A 79 7.09 -24.90 -9.73
C PHE A 79 6.62 -23.68 -8.96
N LYS A 80 5.48 -23.77 -8.28
CA LYS A 80 4.97 -22.72 -7.41
C LYS A 80 5.97 -22.35 -6.30
N ALA A 81 6.46 -23.34 -5.55
CA ALA A 81 7.47 -23.11 -4.52
C ALA A 81 8.77 -22.50 -5.07
N SER A 82 9.12 -22.83 -6.32
CA SER A 82 10.29 -22.29 -7.02
C SER A 82 10.11 -20.84 -7.45
N LEU A 83 8.89 -20.44 -7.80
CA LEU A 83 8.54 -19.06 -8.11
C LEU A 83 8.57 -18.21 -6.83
N GLU A 84 7.99 -18.71 -5.74
CA GLU A 84 8.00 -18.07 -4.41
C GLU A 84 9.44 -17.82 -3.93
N LEU A 85 10.36 -18.77 -4.14
CA LEU A 85 11.77 -18.61 -3.79
C LEU A 85 12.44 -17.41 -4.52
N GLN A 86 12.14 -17.22 -5.81
CA GLN A 86 12.63 -16.08 -6.59
C GLN A 86 12.03 -14.75 -6.12
N GLU A 87 10.76 -14.76 -5.70
CA GLU A 87 10.09 -13.59 -5.14
C GLU A 87 10.72 -13.16 -3.82
N ASP A 88 10.99 -14.14 -2.94
CA ASP A 88 11.56 -13.91 -1.62
C ASP A 88 12.99 -13.36 -1.63
N ASP A 89 13.83 -13.83 -2.56
CA ASP A 89 15.20 -13.34 -2.71
C ASP A 89 15.24 -11.91 -3.27
N ASN A 90 14.34 -11.57 -4.18
CA ASN A 90 14.24 -10.18 -4.64
C ASN A 90 13.75 -9.26 -3.52
N ARG A 91 12.76 -9.69 -2.71
CA ARG A 91 12.32 -8.90 -1.56
C ARG A 91 13.45 -8.64 -0.57
N LYS A 92 14.42 -9.57 -0.38
CA LYS A 92 15.62 -9.33 0.43
C LYS A 92 16.48 -8.17 -0.07
N ALA A 93 16.47 -7.91 -1.38
CA ALA A 93 17.29 -6.87 -2.00
C ALA A 93 16.66 -5.47 -1.89
N LEU A 94 15.33 -5.38 -1.77
CA LEU A 94 14.61 -4.09 -1.77
C LEU A 94 14.93 -3.26 -0.53
N LEU A 95 15.21 -1.97 -0.75
CA LEU A 95 15.48 -0.98 0.28
C LEU A 95 14.30 -0.76 1.23
N VAL A 96 13.07 -0.87 0.72
CA VAL A 96 11.85 -0.75 1.55
C VAL A 96 11.58 -1.98 2.44
N SER A 97 12.25 -3.11 2.21
CA SER A 97 11.93 -4.37 2.89
C SER A 97 12.42 -4.41 4.34
N ARG A 98 11.67 -5.11 5.22
CA ARG A 98 12.16 -5.40 6.58
C ARG A 98 13.46 -6.19 6.62
N LYS A 99 13.65 -7.06 5.62
CA LYS A 99 14.87 -7.86 5.49
C LYS A 99 16.10 -6.96 5.30
N LYS A 100 15.95 -5.78 4.66
CA LYS A 100 17.01 -4.78 4.48
C LYS A 100 17.18 -3.84 5.67
N LYS A 101 16.08 -3.39 6.28
CA LYS A 101 16.07 -2.58 7.51
C LYS A 101 15.00 -3.11 8.47
N GLN A 102 15.43 -3.66 9.60
CA GLN A 102 14.53 -4.31 10.57
C GLN A 102 13.69 -3.28 11.36
N GLU A 103 14.29 -2.15 11.68
CA GLU A 103 13.68 -1.06 12.45
C GLU A 103 12.62 -0.32 11.61
N ASN A 104 11.52 0.09 12.25
CA ASN A 104 10.51 0.91 11.57
C ASN A 104 11.12 2.25 11.15
N THR A 105 10.76 2.70 9.96
CA THR A 105 10.94 4.09 9.56
C THR A 105 9.89 4.93 10.27
N ILE A 106 10.35 6.03 10.86
CA ILE A 106 9.51 7.04 11.50
C ILE A 106 9.59 8.28 10.62
N VAL A 107 8.44 8.78 10.18
CA VAL A 107 8.35 9.98 9.35
C VAL A 107 7.90 11.14 10.24
N ASP A 108 8.77 12.11 10.45
CA ASP A 108 8.47 13.32 11.24
C ASP A 108 7.84 14.39 10.34
N VAL A 109 6.61 14.77 10.65
CA VAL A 109 5.89 15.84 9.97
C VAL A 109 5.51 16.91 10.99
N LYS A 110 6.34 17.95 11.13
CA LYS A 110 6.18 19.05 12.09
C LYS A 110 5.94 18.56 13.54
N GLY A 111 6.69 17.54 13.96
CA GLY A 111 6.62 16.93 15.30
C GLY A 111 5.65 15.76 15.42
N GLU A 112 4.82 15.49 14.41
CA GLU A 112 4.02 14.27 14.35
C GLU A 112 4.86 13.12 13.81
N LEU A 113 5.14 12.15 14.68
CA LEU A 113 6.02 11.01 14.39
C LEU A 113 5.21 9.81 13.87
N ILE A 114 4.94 9.78 12.57
CA ILE A 114 4.16 8.72 11.95
C ILE A 114 4.99 7.43 11.89
N GLY A 115 4.48 6.34 12.45
CA GLY A 115 5.16 5.03 12.50
C GLY A 115 5.90 4.73 13.81
N ASN A 116 5.85 5.63 14.80
CA ASN A 116 6.49 5.44 16.11
C ASN A 116 5.71 4.52 17.08
N GLY A 117 4.60 3.94 16.64
CA GLY A 117 3.68 3.14 17.47
C GLY A 117 2.46 3.91 18.00
N THR A 118 2.47 5.25 17.94
CA THR A 118 1.29 6.08 18.23
C THR A 118 0.48 6.28 16.96
N GLN A 119 -0.81 5.94 17.00
CA GLN A 119 -1.70 6.11 15.85
C GLN A 119 -2.15 7.57 15.70
N THR A 120 -2.00 8.16 14.52
CA THR A 120 -2.38 9.56 14.24
C THR A 120 -3.60 9.66 13.32
N PHE A 121 -4.05 10.88 13.03
CA PHE A 121 -5.23 11.13 12.20
C PHE A 121 -4.93 12.19 11.16
N ILE A 122 -5.32 11.93 9.91
CA ILE A 122 -5.17 12.85 8.78
C ILE A 122 -6.57 13.24 8.32
N MET A 123 -6.92 14.51 8.44
CA MET A 123 -8.28 15.00 8.18
C MET A 123 -8.24 16.20 7.26
N GLY A 124 -9.35 16.51 6.60
CA GLY A 124 -9.45 17.71 5.77
C GLY A 124 -10.27 17.48 4.50
N PRO A 125 -10.47 18.52 3.68
CA PRO A 125 -11.39 18.44 2.56
C PRO A 125 -10.84 17.67 1.37
N CYS A 126 -11.76 17.11 0.57
CA CYS A 126 -11.45 16.42 -0.67
C CYS A 126 -10.76 17.33 -1.68
N ALA A 127 -11.29 18.54 -1.88
CA ALA A 127 -10.73 19.56 -2.74
C ALA A 127 -10.60 20.87 -1.95
N VAL A 128 -9.64 21.70 -2.33
CA VAL A 128 -9.56 23.09 -1.87
C VAL A 128 -10.46 23.91 -2.77
N GLU A 129 -11.46 24.56 -2.16
CA GLU A 129 -12.51 25.29 -2.90
C GLU A 129 -12.44 26.80 -2.64
N SER A 130 -12.09 27.19 -1.41
CA SER A 130 -11.84 28.58 -1.03
C SER A 130 -11.05 28.65 0.28
N LEU A 131 -10.47 29.82 0.56
CA LEU A 131 -9.77 30.06 1.82
C LEU A 131 -10.67 29.84 3.05
N GLU A 132 -11.90 30.35 3.00
CA GLU A 132 -12.84 30.26 4.12
C GLU A 132 -13.29 28.81 4.37
N GLN A 133 -13.51 28.05 3.30
CA GLN A 133 -13.83 26.63 3.37
C GLN A 133 -12.74 25.83 4.07
N VAL A 134 -11.47 26.03 3.71
CA VAL A 134 -10.34 25.34 4.34
C VAL A 134 -10.11 25.84 5.77
N ARG A 135 -10.27 27.15 6.03
CA ARG A 135 -10.12 27.76 7.37
C ARG A 135 -11.08 27.14 8.38
N GLN A 136 -12.35 26.96 8.03
CA GLN A 136 -13.34 26.33 8.92
C GLN A 136 -12.95 24.89 9.30
N VAL A 137 -12.46 24.10 8.33
CA VAL A 137 -11.98 22.74 8.62
C VAL A 137 -10.71 22.77 9.47
N GLY A 138 -9.78 23.70 9.18
CA GLY A 138 -8.55 23.88 9.97
C GLY A 138 -8.83 24.21 11.43
N GLN A 139 -9.79 25.10 11.70
CA GLN A 139 -10.24 25.41 13.06
C GLN A 139 -10.84 24.17 13.74
N ALA A 140 -11.77 23.45 13.08
CA ALA A 140 -12.38 22.26 13.65
C ALA A 140 -11.35 21.16 13.98
N MET A 141 -10.32 21.01 13.15
CA MET A 141 -9.20 20.09 13.40
C MET A 141 -8.35 20.53 14.59
N LYS A 142 -8.06 21.82 14.70
CA LYS A 142 -7.32 22.39 15.83
C LYS A 142 -8.08 22.19 17.15
N ASP A 143 -9.39 22.35 17.15
CA ASP A 143 -10.25 22.08 18.32
C ASP A 143 -10.19 20.62 18.77
N GLN A 144 -9.90 19.71 17.82
CA GLN A 144 -9.67 18.29 18.09
C GLN A 144 -8.20 17.95 18.41
N GLY A 145 -7.31 18.94 18.46
CA GLY A 145 -5.88 18.74 18.70
C GLY A 145 -5.18 17.94 17.61
N LEU A 146 -5.66 18.03 16.36
CA LEU A 146 -5.05 17.37 15.21
C LEU A 146 -4.06 18.30 14.50
N LYS A 147 -3.00 17.71 13.94
CA LYS A 147 -1.93 18.45 13.24
C LYS A 147 -1.91 18.21 11.73
N LEU A 148 -2.25 17.01 11.28
CA LEU A 148 -2.08 16.60 9.88
C LEU A 148 -3.35 16.90 9.06
N MET A 149 -3.30 17.96 8.26
CA MET A 149 -4.39 18.36 7.37
C MET A 149 -4.12 17.93 5.93
N ARG A 150 -5.11 17.31 5.29
CA ARG A 150 -5.09 17.00 3.87
C ARG A 150 -5.98 17.95 3.07
N GLY A 151 -5.58 18.26 1.83
CA GLY A 151 -6.38 19.12 0.94
C GLY A 151 -5.97 18.95 -0.51
N GLY A 152 -6.94 18.76 -1.42
CA GLY A 152 -6.65 18.52 -2.84
C GLY A 152 -6.56 19.82 -3.63
N ALA A 153 -5.35 20.33 -3.83
CA ALA A 153 -5.12 21.50 -4.70
C ALA A 153 -5.21 21.12 -6.19
N PHE A 154 -4.75 19.92 -6.54
CA PHE A 154 -4.92 19.28 -7.84
C PHE A 154 -5.84 18.06 -7.69
N LYS A 155 -6.80 17.88 -8.60
CA LYS A 155 -7.79 16.79 -8.54
C LYS A 155 -7.71 15.91 -9.78
N PRO A 156 -7.28 14.64 -9.66
CA PRO A 156 -7.34 13.71 -10.79
C PRO A 156 -8.79 13.26 -11.01
N ARG A 157 -9.44 13.84 -12.02
CA ARG A 157 -10.84 13.57 -12.38
C ARG A 157 -10.95 12.54 -13.49
N THR A 158 -12.05 11.77 -13.47
CA THR A 158 -12.39 10.88 -14.58
C THR A 158 -12.90 11.68 -15.78
N SER A 159 -13.67 12.74 -15.54
CA SER A 159 -14.15 13.67 -16.56
C SER A 159 -13.25 14.92 -16.60
N PRO A 160 -12.84 15.40 -17.80
CA PRO A 160 -12.05 16.62 -17.92
C PRO A 160 -12.88 17.90 -17.67
N TYR A 161 -14.21 17.81 -17.67
CA TYR A 161 -15.11 18.95 -17.44
C TYR A 161 -15.45 19.16 -15.96
N ASP A 162 -15.07 18.21 -15.13
CA ASP A 162 -15.20 18.34 -13.70
C ASP A 162 -14.20 19.37 -13.13
N PHE A 163 -14.44 19.86 -11.92
CA PHE A 163 -13.48 20.70 -11.21
C PHE A 163 -12.12 19.98 -11.03
N GLN A 164 -11.07 20.58 -11.60
CA GLN A 164 -9.70 20.04 -11.64
C GLN A 164 -8.85 20.46 -10.43
N GLY A 165 -9.39 21.32 -9.54
CA GLY A 165 -8.66 21.95 -8.45
C GLY A 165 -8.17 23.36 -8.79
N LEU A 166 -7.82 24.13 -7.77
CA LEU A 166 -7.29 25.50 -7.91
C LEU A 166 -5.79 25.54 -8.26
N GLY A 167 -5.12 24.39 -8.28
CA GLY A 167 -3.68 24.30 -8.55
C GLY A 167 -2.86 25.07 -7.51
N VAL A 168 -1.95 25.93 -7.97
CA VAL A 168 -1.04 26.70 -7.10
C VAL A 168 -1.79 27.60 -6.11
N GLU A 169 -2.90 28.21 -6.53
CA GLU A 169 -3.74 29.02 -5.61
C GLU A 169 -4.28 28.15 -4.46
N GLY A 170 -4.66 26.91 -4.75
CA GLY A 170 -5.07 25.95 -3.74
C GLY A 170 -3.95 25.58 -2.76
N LEU A 171 -2.71 25.47 -3.25
CA LEU A 171 -1.54 25.25 -2.39
C LEU A 171 -1.23 26.47 -1.50
N GLN A 172 -1.37 27.69 -2.04
CA GLN A 172 -1.21 28.93 -1.29
C GLN A 172 -2.25 29.04 -0.17
N ILE A 173 -3.51 28.72 -0.46
CA ILE A 173 -4.59 28.65 0.55
C ILE A 173 -4.23 27.65 1.65
N LEU A 174 -3.79 26.44 1.30
CA LEU A 174 -3.41 25.43 2.28
C LEU A 174 -2.26 25.89 3.17
N ARG A 175 -1.21 26.47 2.59
CA ARG A 175 -0.07 27.00 3.35
C ARG A 175 -0.50 28.11 4.31
N GLN A 176 -1.34 29.04 3.85
CA GLN A 176 -1.89 30.11 4.68
C GLN A 176 -2.66 29.57 5.89
N VAL A 177 -3.58 28.62 5.68
CA VAL A 177 -4.37 28.02 6.77
C VAL A 177 -3.47 27.22 7.72
N ALA A 178 -2.45 26.54 7.20
CA ALA A 178 -1.53 25.78 8.01
C ALA A 178 -0.64 26.65 8.90
N ASP A 179 -0.26 27.83 8.44
CA ASP A 179 0.48 28.79 9.26
C ASP A 179 -0.43 29.44 10.32
N GLU A 180 -1.70 29.71 9.98
CA GLU A 180 -2.72 30.27 10.88
C GLU A 180 -3.03 29.32 12.07
N PHE A 181 -3.14 28.02 11.80
CA PHE A 181 -3.52 27.03 12.80
C PHE A 181 -2.39 26.12 13.28
N ASP A 182 -1.18 26.33 12.81
CA ASP A 182 -0.01 25.48 13.04
C ASP A 182 -0.28 24.01 12.68
N LEU A 183 -0.77 23.78 11.46
CA LEU A 183 -1.01 22.47 10.87
C LEU A 183 0.15 22.08 9.93
N ALA A 184 0.18 20.81 9.55
CA ALA A 184 1.00 20.27 8.48
C ALA A 184 0.13 19.85 7.30
N ILE A 185 0.51 20.24 6.09
CA ILE A 185 -0.29 20.05 4.87
C ILE A 185 0.16 18.82 4.08
N ILE A 186 -0.82 18.00 3.73
CA ILE A 186 -0.71 16.91 2.77
C ILE A 186 -1.54 17.28 1.52
N SER A 187 -0.88 17.43 0.37
CA SER A 187 -1.58 17.70 -0.90
C SER A 187 -1.05 16.83 -2.04
N GLU A 188 -1.93 16.50 -2.99
CA GLU A 188 -1.59 15.65 -4.12
C GLU A 188 -0.88 16.43 -5.22
N ILE A 189 0.23 15.89 -5.70
CA ILE A 189 0.95 16.39 -6.87
C ILE A 189 0.81 15.39 -8.02
N LEU A 190 0.43 15.89 -9.20
CA LEU A 190 0.10 15.05 -10.35
C LEU A 190 1.24 14.94 -11.36
N ASN A 191 2.06 15.97 -11.49
CA ASN A 191 3.08 16.09 -12.52
C ASN A 191 4.47 16.23 -11.88
N PRO A 192 5.50 15.52 -12.38
CA PRO A 192 6.89 15.72 -11.98
C PRO A 192 7.34 17.18 -11.93
N ASN A 193 6.87 18.01 -12.87
CA ASN A 193 7.28 19.41 -12.98
C ASN A 193 6.76 20.29 -11.83
N ASP A 194 5.71 19.86 -11.13
CA ASP A 194 5.12 20.62 -10.04
C ASP A 194 5.77 20.30 -8.68
N VAL A 195 6.65 19.29 -8.62
CA VAL A 195 7.26 18.80 -7.37
C VAL A 195 8.08 19.88 -6.69
N GLU A 196 8.98 20.55 -7.42
CA GLU A 196 9.85 21.60 -6.86
C GLU A 196 9.03 22.77 -6.30
N MET A 197 8.03 23.25 -7.05
CA MET A 197 7.15 24.33 -6.61
C MET A 197 6.35 23.94 -5.36
N ALA A 198 5.89 22.69 -5.27
CA ALA A 198 5.12 22.22 -4.13
C ALA A 198 5.90 22.26 -2.81
N LEU A 199 7.24 22.18 -2.84
CA LEU A 199 8.08 22.13 -1.64
C LEU A 199 7.90 23.33 -0.71
N ASP A 200 7.55 24.49 -1.28
CA ASP A 200 7.31 25.75 -0.56
C ASP A 200 5.96 25.77 0.18
N TYR A 201 5.02 24.91 -0.21
CA TYR A 201 3.64 24.95 0.28
C TYR A 201 3.25 23.74 1.13
N VAL A 202 3.72 22.55 0.78
CA VAL A 202 3.31 21.30 1.43
C VAL A 202 4.36 20.75 2.38
N ASP A 203 3.89 20.08 3.43
CA ASP A 203 4.71 19.36 4.38
C ASP A 203 4.86 17.87 3.98
N VAL A 204 3.88 17.33 3.24
CA VAL A 204 3.89 15.98 2.66
C VAL A 204 3.35 16.01 1.24
N ILE A 205 4.06 15.39 0.30
CA ILE A 205 3.59 15.21 -1.08
C ILE A 205 2.77 13.92 -1.14
N GLN A 206 1.49 14.01 -1.51
CA GLN A 206 0.69 12.83 -1.83
C GLN A 206 0.88 12.44 -3.30
N VAL A 207 1.16 11.17 -3.55
CA VAL A 207 1.02 10.54 -4.87
C VAL A 207 -0.25 9.72 -4.86
N GLY A 208 -1.26 10.14 -5.62
CA GLY A 208 -2.56 9.47 -5.65
C GLY A 208 -2.55 8.11 -6.35
N ALA A 209 -3.59 7.33 -6.10
CA ALA A 209 -3.71 5.94 -6.58
C ALA A 209 -3.55 5.80 -8.11
N ARG A 210 -4.01 6.78 -8.90
CA ARG A 210 -3.88 6.75 -10.37
C ARG A 210 -2.44 6.97 -10.84
N ASN A 211 -1.60 7.59 -10.00
CA ASN A 211 -0.20 7.88 -10.27
C ASN A 211 0.75 6.93 -9.54
N MET A 212 0.26 5.89 -8.85
CA MET A 212 1.14 4.91 -8.18
C MET A 212 2.14 4.24 -9.15
N GLN A 213 1.83 4.17 -10.44
CA GLN A 213 2.73 3.67 -11.49
C GLN A 213 3.21 4.76 -12.46
N ASN A 214 3.05 6.03 -12.11
CA ASN A 214 3.69 7.12 -12.83
C ASN A 214 5.15 7.21 -12.38
N PHE A 215 6.01 6.35 -12.96
CA PHE A 215 7.39 6.16 -12.51
C PHE A 215 8.24 7.44 -12.61
N ASP A 216 7.93 8.35 -13.54
CA ASP A 216 8.59 9.65 -13.61
C ASP A 216 8.25 10.52 -12.40
N LEU A 217 6.99 10.53 -11.97
CA LEU A 217 6.59 11.21 -10.74
C LEU A 217 7.22 10.59 -9.51
N LEU A 218 7.25 9.25 -9.41
CA LEU A 218 7.90 8.55 -8.30
C LEU A 218 9.39 8.89 -8.21
N ARG A 219 10.09 8.94 -9.35
CA ARG A 219 11.49 9.36 -9.40
C ARG A 219 11.67 10.84 -9.02
N ALA A 220 10.76 11.72 -9.42
CA ALA A 220 10.83 13.13 -9.08
C ALA A 220 10.66 13.36 -7.56
N VAL A 221 9.63 12.77 -6.95
CA VAL A 221 9.42 12.88 -5.49
C VAL A 221 10.49 12.14 -4.68
N GLY A 222 11.15 11.15 -5.28
CA GLY A 222 12.28 10.45 -4.67
C GLY A 222 13.57 11.26 -4.59
N LYS A 223 13.71 12.34 -5.37
CA LYS A 223 14.91 13.20 -5.40
C LYS A 223 14.85 14.38 -4.43
N VAL A 224 13.70 14.65 -3.82
CA VAL A 224 13.50 15.78 -2.92
C VAL A 224 13.47 15.32 -1.47
N ASN A 225 13.89 16.19 -0.55
CA ASN A 225 13.84 15.92 0.89
C ASN A 225 12.49 16.35 1.47
N LYS A 226 11.43 15.63 1.09
CA LYS A 226 10.06 15.87 1.58
C LYS A 226 9.33 14.54 1.77
N PRO A 227 8.61 14.34 2.87
CA PRO A 227 7.79 13.14 3.06
C PRO A 227 6.83 12.88 1.90
N VAL A 228 6.65 11.61 1.53
CA VAL A 228 5.75 11.18 0.45
C VAL A 228 4.68 10.23 0.99
N LEU A 229 3.41 10.59 0.82
CA LEU A 229 2.28 9.71 1.05
C LEU A 229 1.88 9.01 -0.26
N LEU A 230 2.30 7.77 -0.44
CA LEU A 230 2.04 6.98 -1.64
C LEU A 230 0.75 6.16 -1.47
N LYS A 231 -0.29 6.48 -2.25
CA LYS A 231 -1.54 5.72 -2.27
C LYS A 231 -1.42 4.47 -3.15
N ARG A 232 -1.94 3.35 -2.65
CA ARG A 232 -2.06 2.11 -3.44
C ARG A 232 -2.92 2.34 -4.67
N GLY A 233 -2.49 1.79 -5.81
CA GLY A 233 -3.19 1.85 -7.08
C GLY A 233 -4.50 1.07 -7.07
N LEU A 234 -5.44 1.45 -7.95
CA LEU A 234 -6.81 0.92 -7.95
C LEU A 234 -6.91 -0.61 -8.05
N ALA A 235 -5.95 -1.24 -8.72
CA ALA A 235 -5.87 -2.69 -8.91
C ALA A 235 -4.46 -3.22 -8.61
N ALA A 236 -3.67 -2.47 -7.85
CA ALA A 236 -2.29 -2.83 -7.58
C ALA A 236 -2.20 -4.02 -6.62
N THR A 237 -1.36 -4.99 -6.96
CA THR A 237 -0.93 -6.02 -6.02
C THR A 237 -0.07 -5.40 -4.91
N ILE A 238 0.14 -6.14 -3.82
CA ILE A 238 1.05 -5.72 -2.75
C ILE A 238 2.48 -5.57 -3.30
N ASP A 239 2.92 -6.49 -4.16
CA ASP A 239 4.26 -6.42 -4.76
C ASP A 239 4.43 -5.18 -5.65
N GLU A 240 3.44 -4.84 -6.48
CA GLU A 240 3.48 -3.62 -7.29
C GLU A 240 3.54 -2.35 -6.42
N PHE A 241 2.81 -2.36 -5.30
CA PHE A 241 2.80 -1.22 -4.37
C PHE A 241 4.14 -1.07 -3.64
N ILE A 242 4.74 -2.17 -3.19
CA ILE A 242 6.08 -2.18 -2.58
C ILE A 242 7.14 -1.71 -3.60
N ASN A 243 7.08 -2.18 -4.84
CA ASN A 243 8.03 -1.75 -5.88
C ASN A 243 7.84 -0.28 -6.26
N ALA A 244 6.61 0.26 -6.23
CA ALA A 244 6.39 1.70 -6.41
C ALA A 244 7.06 2.53 -5.30
N ALA A 245 7.03 2.07 -4.04
CA ALA A 245 7.79 2.69 -2.97
C ALA A 245 9.32 2.53 -3.17
N GLU A 246 9.77 1.40 -3.73
CA GLU A 246 11.18 1.20 -4.08
C GLU A 246 11.70 2.25 -5.07
N TYR A 247 10.89 2.64 -6.08
CA TYR A 247 11.26 3.71 -7.02
C TYR A 247 11.57 5.05 -6.33
N ILE A 248 10.89 5.34 -5.21
CA ILE A 248 11.09 6.59 -4.45
C ILE A 248 12.39 6.50 -3.63
N ILE A 249 12.54 5.45 -2.80
CA ILE A 249 13.71 5.30 -1.93
C ILE A 249 15.01 5.05 -2.71
N ALA A 250 14.93 4.43 -3.88
CA ALA A 250 16.09 4.23 -4.76
C ALA A 250 16.66 5.55 -5.31
N GLN A 251 15.90 6.66 -5.26
CA GLN A 251 16.40 8.00 -5.59
C GLN A 251 16.97 8.76 -4.38
N GLY A 252 16.81 8.22 -3.16
CA GLY A 252 17.40 8.76 -1.93
C GLY A 252 16.40 9.21 -0.86
N ASN A 253 15.10 9.29 -1.17
CA ASN A 253 14.08 9.70 -0.20
C ASN A 253 13.45 8.49 0.52
N ASP A 254 13.80 8.31 1.79
CA ASP A 254 13.26 7.22 2.63
C ASP A 254 12.03 7.62 3.47
N GLN A 255 11.58 8.87 3.38
CA GLN A 255 10.45 9.42 4.14
C GLN A 255 9.12 9.06 3.47
N ILE A 256 8.81 7.76 3.42
CA ILE A 256 7.65 7.25 2.67
C ILE A 256 6.57 6.75 3.64
N ILE A 257 5.33 7.16 3.41
CA ILE A 257 4.13 6.68 4.08
C ILE A 257 3.26 5.95 3.06
N LEU A 258 2.93 4.69 3.32
CA LEU A 258 2.06 3.89 2.46
C LEU A 258 0.59 4.14 2.85
N CYS A 259 -0.30 4.31 1.87
CA CYS A 259 -1.72 4.50 2.11
C CYS A 259 -2.59 3.46 1.38
N GLU A 260 -3.18 2.55 2.15
CA GLU A 260 -4.24 1.65 1.68
C GLU A 260 -5.54 2.44 1.53
N ARG A 261 -6.23 2.28 0.40
CA ARG A 261 -7.37 3.12 0.00
C ARG A 261 -8.48 2.38 -0.71
N GLY A 262 -8.52 1.06 -0.55
CA GLY A 262 -9.42 0.13 -1.20
C GLY A 262 -8.99 -0.21 -2.64
N ILE A 263 -9.25 -1.46 -3.01
CA ILE A 263 -9.03 -2.01 -4.34
C ILE A 263 -10.35 -2.17 -5.10
N ARG A 264 -10.27 -2.12 -6.43
CA ARG A 264 -11.43 -2.35 -7.29
C ARG A 264 -11.76 -3.84 -7.33
N THR A 265 -13.03 -4.17 -7.09
CA THR A 265 -13.56 -5.53 -7.17
C THR A 265 -14.86 -5.53 -7.97
N TYR A 266 -15.57 -6.67 -7.99
CA TYR A 266 -16.91 -6.77 -8.58
C TYR A 266 -18.01 -6.20 -7.67
N GLU A 267 -17.72 -5.92 -6.40
CA GLU A 267 -18.69 -5.40 -5.43
C GLU A 267 -19.17 -3.99 -5.82
N ARG A 268 -20.46 -3.71 -5.62
CA ARG A 268 -21.10 -2.44 -5.98
C ARG A 268 -21.69 -1.69 -4.78
N ALA A 269 -21.82 -2.33 -3.62
CA ALA A 269 -22.30 -1.72 -2.39
C ALA A 269 -21.32 -0.71 -1.78
N THR A 270 -20.06 -0.75 -2.21
CA THR A 270 -19.00 0.21 -1.87
C THR A 270 -18.30 0.68 -3.14
N ARG A 271 -17.68 1.86 -3.08
CA ARG A 271 -16.94 2.44 -4.23
C ARG A 271 -15.70 1.60 -4.59
N ASN A 272 -14.99 1.14 -3.57
CA ASN A 272 -13.93 0.13 -3.65
C ASN A 272 -14.13 -0.85 -2.48
N THR A 273 -13.43 -1.98 -2.49
CA THR A 273 -13.39 -2.89 -1.34
C THR A 273 -12.15 -2.56 -0.51
N LEU A 274 -12.34 -2.18 0.75
CA LEU A 274 -11.23 -1.93 1.67
C LEU A 274 -10.47 -3.24 1.93
N ASP A 275 -9.23 -3.33 1.46
CA ASP A 275 -8.35 -4.47 1.71
C ASP A 275 -7.61 -4.28 3.03
N ILE A 276 -8.30 -4.52 4.14
CA ILE A 276 -7.74 -4.33 5.48
C ILE A 276 -6.54 -5.25 5.74
N SER A 277 -6.45 -6.38 5.04
CA SER A 277 -5.34 -7.34 5.16
C SER A 277 -4.01 -6.75 4.69
N ALA A 278 -4.04 -5.74 3.81
CA ALA A 278 -2.83 -5.06 3.35
C ALA A 278 -2.05 -4.39 4.48
N VAL A 279 -2.72 -3.91 5.53
CA VAL A 279 -2.06 -3.21 6.65
C VAL A 279 -1.02 -4.10 7.35
N PRO A 280 -1.37 -5.25 7.95
CA PRO A 280 -0.39 -6.11 8.60
C PRO A 280 0.61 -6.73 7.61
N ILE A 281 0.21 -6.99 6.36
CA ILE A 281 1.14 -7.49 5.33
C ILE A 281 2.22 -6.45 5.05
N LEU A 282 1.86 -5.21 4.72
CA LEU A 282 2.81 -4.15 4.42
C LEU A 282 3.69 -3.82 5.64
N LYS A 283 3.11 -3.79 6.85
CA LYS A 283 3.88 -3.57 8.08
C LYS A 283 4.83 -4.73 8.40
N LYS A 284 4.59 -5.95 7.90
CA LYS A 284 5.48 -7.11 8.07
C LYS A 284 6.56 -7.14 6.99
N GLU A 285 6.19 -6.89 5.75
CA GLU A 285 7.10 -7.01 4.60
C GLU A 285 8.00 -5.78 4.45
N THR A 286 7.54 -4.61 4.88
CA THR A 286 8.26 -3.33 4.80
C THR A 286 8.48 -2.71 6.18
N HIS A 287 9.45 -1.79 6.27
CA HIS A 287 9.68 -0.97 7.47
C HIS A 287 8.90 0.35 7.47
N LEU A 288 8.10 0.62 6.43
CA LEU A 288 7.39 1.89 6.25
C LEU A 288 6.09 1.95 7.06
N PRO A 289 5.67 3.15 7.51
CA PRO A 289 4.36 3.34 8.11
C PRO A 289 3.23 3.14 7.09
N VAL A 290 2.08 2.64 7.57
CA VAL A 290 0.90 2.30 6.77
C VAL A 290 -0.35 3.00 7.31
N VAL A 291 -0.98 3.78 6.46
CA VAL A 291 -2.18 4.58 6.70
C VAL A 291 -3.37 3.97 5.95
N VAL A 292 -4.58 4.13 6.50
CA VAL A 292 -5.83 3.71 5.83
C VAL A 292 -6.71 4.90 5.52
N ASP A 293 -7.08 5.05 4.24
CA ASP A 293 -8.07 6.02 3.76
C ASP A 293 -9.47 5.41 3.76
N VAL A 294 -10.29 5.78 4.75
CA VAL A 294 -11.63 5.20 4.95
C VAL A 294 -12.68 5.84 4.04
N THR A 295 -12.44 7.07 3.58
CA THR A 295 -13.38 7.79 2.70
C THR A 295 -13.32 7.25 1.28
N HIS A 296 -12.12 7.16 0.68
CA HIS A 296 -12.00 6.75 -0.72
C HIS A 296 -12.11 5.24 -0.94
N SER A 297 -11.83 4.44 0.10
CA SER A 297 -12.03 2.99 0.06
C SER A 297 -13.53 2.66 0.01
N THR A 298 -14.26 3.02 1.06
CA THR A 298 -15.69 2.70 1.16
C THR A 298 -16.54 3.52 0.19
N GLY A 299 -16.20 4.80 0.00
CA GLY A 299 -17.03 5.77 -0.72
C GLY A 299 -18.38 6.02 -0.05
N ARG A 300 -18.48 5.81 1.27
CA ARG A 300 -19.73 5.82 2.02
C ARG A 300 -19.55 6.42 3.41
N ARG A 301 -20.34 7.45 3.72
CA ARG A 301 -20.26 8.17 4.99
C ARG A 301 -20.61 7.28 6.20
N ASP A 302 -21.57 6.38 6.05
CA ASP A 302 -22.01 5.46 7.10
C ASP A 302 -20.98 4.37 7.44
N LEU A 303 -19.98 4.16 6.58
CA LEU A 303 -18.91 3.18 6.79
C LEU A 303 -17.61 3.78 7.33
N LEU A 304 -17.50 5.12 7.44
CA LEU A 304 -16.28 5.79 7.89
C LEU A 304 -15.84 5.32 9.27
N LEU A 305 -16.75 5.39 10.25
CA LEU A 305 -16.42 5.07 11.65
C LEU A 305 -16.13 3.56 11.86
N PRO A 306 -16.94 2.61 11.36
CA PRO A 306 -16.61 1.19 11.49
C PRO A 306 -15.26 0.83 10.86
N THR A 307 -14.97 1.34 9.67
CA THR A 307 -13.71 1.03 8.99
C THR A 307 -12.50 1.74 9.61
N ALA A 308 -12.67 2.93 10.18
CA ALA A 308 -11.65 3.58 10.98
C ALA A 308 -11.31 2.78 12.24
N LYS A 309 -12.32 2.27 12.96
CA LYS A 309 -12.12 1.37 14.11
C LYS A 309 -11.36 0.10 13.70
N ALA A 310 -11.73 -0.51 12.57
CA ALA A 310 -11.02 -1.67 12.03
C ALA A 310 -9.56 -1.36 11.69
N ALA A 311 -9.28 -0.21 11.06
CA ALA A 311 -7.93 0.25 10.75
C ALA A 311 -7.07 0.46 11.99
N LEU A 312 -7.62 1.06 13.05
CA LEU A 312 -6.89 1.21 14.32
C LEU A 312 -6.64 -0.15 14.97
N ALA A 313 -7.66 -1.01 15.05
CA ALA A 313 -7.55 -2.31 15.70
C ALA A 313 -6.55 -3.25 15.02
N ILE A 314 -6.42 -3.19 13.68
CA ILE A 314 -5.45 -4.00 12.95
C ILE A 314 -4.02 -3.43 12.99
N GLY A 315 -3.84 -2.23 13.56
CA GLY A 315 -2.53 -1.60 13.76
C GLY A 315 -2.07 -0.68 12.64
N ALA A 316 -2.97 0.00 11.92
CA ALA A 316 -2.58 1.10 11.02
C ALA A 316 -1.92 2.23 11.83
N ASP A 317 -0.92 2.90 11.24
CA ASP A 317 -0.19 4.01 11.87
C ASP A 317 -0.98 5.33 11.82
N ALA A 318 -1.89 5.47 10.87
CA ALA A 318 -2.87 6.55 10.87
C ALA A 318 -4.17 6.18 10.15
N VAL A 319 -5.23 6.92 10.45
CA VAL A 319 -6.48 6.90 9.68
C VAL A 319 -6.63 8.24 8.95
N MET A 320 -6.97 8.17 7.67
CA MET A 320 -7.28 9.33 6.85
C MET A 320 -8.76 9.35 6.46
N ALA A 321 -9.42 10.48 6.64
CA ALA A 321 -10.80 10.71 6.21
C ALA A 321 -11.01 12.15 5.73
N GLU A 322 -12.16 12.40 5.10
CA GLU A 322 -12.48 13.71 4.55
C GLU A 322 -13.57 14.45 5.33
N VAL A 323 -13.36 15.77 5.48
CA VAL A 323 -14.23 16.69 6.22
C VAL A 323 -14.45 17.95 5.39
N HIS A 324 -15.69 18.40 5.27
CA HIS A 324 -16.08 19.60 4.55
C HIS A 324 -17.09 20.41 5.39
N PRO A 325 -17.05 21.75 5.42
CA PRO A 325 -18.01 22.52 6.23
C PRO A 325 -19.46 22.34 5.75
N ASP A 326 -19.66 22.21 4.44
CA ASP A 326 -20.96 21.94 3.83
C ASP A 326 -20.82 20.89 2.70
N PRO A 327 -20.87 19.59 3.00
CA PRO A 327 -20.67 18.55 1.99
C PRO A 327 -21.67 18.61 0.83
N ALA A 328 -22.87 19.18 1.01
CA ALA A 328 -23.91 19.19 -0.01
C ALA A 328 -23.53 20.03 -1.24
N VAL A 329 -22.70 21.06 -1.05
CA VAL A 329 -22.24 21.97 -2.12
C VAL A 329 -20.81 21.69 -2.60
N ALA A 330 -20.15 20.66 -2.06
CA ALA A 330 -18.76 20.36 -2.38
C ALA A 330 -18.56 20.00 -3.86
N LEU A 331 -17.45 20.46 -4.46
CA LEU A 331 -17.07 20.24 -5.86
C LEU A 331 -16.51 18.82 -6.13
N SER A 332 -16.33 18.04 -5.06
CA SER A 332 -15.97 16.63 -5.12
C SER A 332 -16.45 15.88 -3.87
N ASP A 333 -16.81 14.61 -4.03
CA ASP A 333 -17.16 13.69 -2.93
C ASP A 333 -18.22 14.21 -1.94
N SER A 334 -19.21 14.95 -2.45
CA SER A 334 -20.29 15.57 -1.66
C SER A 334 -21.04 14.60 -0.73
N ALA A 335 -21.28 13.37 -1.19
CA ALA A 335 -21.96 12.33 -0.41
C ALA A 335 -21.05 11.60 0.60
N GLN A 336 -19.74 11.79 0.53
CA GLN A 336 -18.76 11.00 1.29
C GLN A 336 -18.11 11.76 2.44
N GLN A 337 -17.90 13.07 2.28
CA GLN A 337 -17.28 13.91 3.30
C GLN A 337 -18.19 14.07 4.52
N MET A 338 -17.61 14.11 5.71
CA MET A 338 -18.31 14.48 6.94
C MET A 338 -18.51 16.00 6.99
N ASP A 339 -19.63 16.46 7.50
CA ASP A 339 -19.74 17.84 8.00
C ASP A 339 -18.98 18.03 9.33
N ILE A 340 -18.87 19.26 9.82
CA ILE A 340 -18.13 19.56 11.07
C ILE A 340 -18.74 18.86 12.30
N PRO A 341 -20.08 18.89 12.53
CA PRO A 341 -20.71 18.11 13.60
C PRO A 341 -20.44 16.60 13.51
N GLU A 342 -20.57 16.01 12.32
CA GLU A 342 -20.28 14.59 12.07
C GLU A 342 -18.81 14.27 12.37
N PHE A 343 -17.88 15.15 11.96
CA PHE A 343 -16.46 15.02 12.25
C PHE A 343 -16.16 15.04 13.76
N HIS A 344 -16.75 15.95 14.52
CA HIS A 344 -16.54 15.99 15.98
C HIS A 344 -17.02 14.71 16.65
N LYS A 345 -18.22 14.22 16.29
CA LYS A 345 -18.74 12.95 16.79
C LYS A 345 -17.84 11.77 16.40
N PHE A 346 -17.39 11.74 15.14
CA PHE A 346 -16.46 10.72 14.64
C PHE A 346 -15.17 10.69 15.47
N MET A 347 -14.57 11.86 15.74
CA MET A 347 -13.33 11.96 16.52
C MET A 347 -13.51 11.57 17.98
N GLU A 348 -14.63 11.96 18.61
CA GLU A 348 -14.96 11.56 19.97
C GLU A 348 -15.03 10.03 20.10
N GLU A 349 -15.80 9.39 19.21
CA GLU A 349 -15.95 7.94 19.21
C GLU A 349 -14.63 7.21 18.90
N LEU A 350 -13.83 7.74 17.97
CA LEU A 350 -12.60 7.11 17.54
C LEU A 350 -11.48 7.24 18.59
N LYS A 351 -11.34 8.40 19.25
CA LYS A 351 -10.44 8.58 20.40
C LYS A 351 -10.85 7.68 21.56
N GLY A 352 -12.16 7.60 21.85
CA GLY A 352 -12.69 6.69 22.87
C GLY A 352 -12.42 5.22 22.57
N PHE A 353 -12.41 4.83 21.29
CA PHE A 353 -12.02 3.48 20.87
C PHE A 353 -10.51 3.23 20.97
N LYS A 354 -9.67 4.18 20.52
CA LYS A 354 -8.22 4.10 20.57
C LYS A 354 -7.71 3.87 22.01
N ASN A 355 -8.28 4.57 22.99
CA ASN A 355 -7.94 4.42 24.40
C ASN A 355 -8.25 3.03 24.97
N LYS A 356 -9.07 2.22 24.30
CA LYS A 356 -9.37 0.83 24.70
C LYS A 356 -8.42 -0.19 24.06
N LEU A 357 -7.65 0.21 23.03
CA LEU A 357 -6.67 -0.64 22.37
C LEU A 357 -5.29 -0.56 23.05
N SER A 358 -4.96 0.60 23.62
CA SER A 358 -3.82 0.83 24.51
C SER A 358 -4.06 0.23 25.88
#